data_AF-A0A0M4VDN5-F1
#
_entry.id   AF-A0A0M4VDN5-F1
#
_cell.length_a   1.000
_cell.length_b   1.000
_cell.length_c   1.000
_cell.angle_alpha   90.00
_cell.angle_beta   90.00
_cell.angle_gamma   90.00
#
_symmetry.space_group_name_H-M   'P 1'
#
loop_
_entity.id
_entity.type
_entity.pdbx_description
1 polymer ?
#
loop_
_entity_poly.entity_id
_entity_poly.type
_entity_poly.pdbx_seq_one_letter_code
_entity_poly.pdbx_strand_id
1 'polypeptide(L)'
;MFNNIVVFINFLSFVFILVGVDIKYNDNRIKIVHVTFFISFILVMLTSLISHNSIAYGLSQILEILCIICILLLFYILKKTNSLSNRANVVFIIFVVTQVIIIINQLFIR
;
A
#
# COMPACT_ATOMS: atom_id res chain seq x y z
N MET A 1 0.81 3.78 -22.56
CA MET A 1 1.49 4.93 -21.92
C MET A 1 0.76 5.40 -20.67
N PHE A 2 -0.56 5.69 -20.75
CA PHE A 2 -1.37 6.08 -19.59
C PHE A 2 -1.29 5.11 -18.40
N ASN A 3 -1.40 3.80 -18.63
CA ASN A 3 -1.32 2.80 -17.57
C ASN A 3 0.03 2.84 -16.82
N ASN A 4 1.14 3.05 -17.54
CA ASN A 4 2.47 3.12 -16.93
C ASN A 4 2.63 4.37 -16.05
N ILE A 5 2.00 5.49 -16.42
CA ILE A 5 2.00 6.71 -15.62
C ILE A 5 1.21 6.48 -14.32
N VAL A 6 0.04 5.84 -14.40
CA VAL A 6 -0.78 5.52 -13.22
C VAL A 6 -0.02 4.59 -12.26
N VAL A 7 0.63 3.55 -12.79
CA VAL A 7 1.45 2.62 -12.00
C VAL A 7 2.62 3.36 -11.34
N PHE A 8 3.28 4.27 -12.06
CA PHE A 8 4.38 5.05 -11.50
C PHE A 8 3.93 6.00 -10.37
N ILE A 9 2.80 6.68 -10.54
CA ILE A 9 2.23 7.55 -9.50
C ILE A 9 1.83 6.72 -8.28
N ASN A 10 1.20 5.56 -8.50
CA ASN A 10 0.85 4.64 -7.41
C ASN A 10 2.09 4.21 -6.62
N PHE A 11 3.17 3.85 -7.32
CA PHE A 11 4.43 3.46 -6.71
C PHE A 11 5.04 4.59 -5.86
N LEU A 12 5.10 5.83 -6.36
CA LEU A 12 5.59 6.97 -5.57
C LEU A 12 4.73 7.21 -4.32
N SER A 13 3.41 7.11 -4.46
CA SER A 13 2.46 7.26 -3.36
C SER A 13 2.66 6.19 -2.30
N PHE A 14 2.88 4.95 -2.74
CA PHE A 14 3.20 3.82 -1.88
C PHE A 14 4.51 4.04 -1.12
N VAL A 15 5.59 4.44 -1.80
CA VAL A 15 6.89 4.71 -1.17
C VAL A 15 6.78 5.81 -0.11
N PHE A 16 6.01 6.88 -0.39
CA PHE A 16 5.78 7.94 0.59
C PHE A 16 5.11 7.41 1.88
N ILE A 17 4.09 6.55 1.74
CA ILE A 17 3.40 5.90 2.86
C ILE A 17 4.33 4.92 3.60
N LEU A 18 5.15 4.17 2.84
CA LEU A 18 6.14 3.23 3.37
C LEU A 18 7.18 3.91 4.25
N VAL A 19 7.75 5.03 3.78
CA VAL A 19 8.70 5.85 4.54
C VAL A 19 8.03 6.49 5.76
N GLY A 20 6.71 6.66 5.74
CA GLY A 20 5.96 7.21 6.86
C GLY A 20 6.10 8.73 7.00
N VAL A 21 6.37 9.42 5.88
CA VAL A 21 6.52 10.88 5.86
C VAL A 21 5.23 11.54 6.36
N ASP A 22 5.37 12.52 7.25
CA ASP A 22 4.27 13.26 7.87
C ASP A 22 3.27 12.42 8.71
N ILE A 23 3.64 11.20 9.12
CA ILE A 23 2.82 10.38 10.03
C ILE A 23 3.25 10.61 11.48
N LYS A 24 2.31 11.03 12.35
CA LYS A 24 2.57 11.12 13.80
C LYS A 24 2.29 9.78 14.48
N TYR A 25 3.34 9.10 14.94
CA TYR A 25 3.26 7.80 15.62
C TYR A 25 2.95 7.89 17.12
N ASN A 26 2.08 8.82 17.54
CA ASN A 26 1.77 9.00 18.96
C ASN A 26 0.88 7.87 19.52
N ASP A 27 0.06 7.25 18.67
CA ASP A 27 -0.78 6.10 19.03
C ASP A 27 -0.05 4.79 18.67
N ASN A 28 0.02 3.86 19.64
CA ASN A 28 0.59 2.53 19.43
C ASN A 28 -0.12 1.74 18.32
N ARG A 29 -1.42 1.99 18.06
CA ARG A 29 -2.15 1.34 16.97
C ARG A 29 -1.58 1.71 15.60
N ILE A 30 -1.19 2.97 15.41
CA ILE A 30 -0.57 3.46 14.17
C ILE A 30 0.77 2.75 13.94
N LYS A 31 1.59 2.65 15.01
CA LYS A 31 2.88 1.94 14.95
C LYS A 31 2.71 0.48 14.54
N ILE A 32 1.79 -0.23 15.18
CA ILE A 32 1.55 -1.65 14.89
C ILE A 32 1.12 -1.82 13.44
N VAL A 33 0.13 -1.05 12.96
CA VAL A 33 -0.35 -1.19 11.58
C VAL A 33 0.72 -0.84 10.56
N HIS A 34 1.53 0.20 10.80
CA HIS A 34 2.63 0.58 9.90
C HIS A 34 3.75 -0.46 9.87
N VAL A 35 4.11 -1.04 11.01
CA VAL A 35 5.10 -2.13 11.07
C VAL A 35 4.58 -3.39 10.37
N THR A 36 3.33 -3.78 10.60
CA THR A 36 2.72 -4.92 9.91
C THR A 36 2.70 -4.70 8.39
N PHE A 37 2.38 -3.49 7.94
CA PHE A 37 2.47 -3.11 6.54
C PHE A 37 3.89 -3.28 5.99
N PHE A 38 4.89 -2.74 6.69
CA PHE A 38 6.29 -2.80 6.28
C PHE A 38 6.83 -4.23 6.20
N ILE A 39 6.53 -5.08 7.19
CA ILE A 39 6.93 -6.49 7.20
C ILE A 39 6.24 -7.24 6.06
N SER A 40 4.94 -7.01 5.85
CA SER A 40 4.19 -7.64 4.76
C SER A 40 4.79 -7.29 3.40
N PHE A 41 5.18 -6.03 3.19
CA PHE A 41 5.86 -5.60 1.97
C PHE A 41 7.21 -6.30 1.76
N ILE A 42 8.04 -6.41 2.80
CA ILE A 42 9.31 -7.15 2.70
C ILE A 42 9.05 -8.61 2.27
N LEU A 43 8.03 -9.24 2.85
CA LEU A 43 7.65 -10.62 2.48
C LEU A 43 7.14 -10.72 1.04
N VAL A 44 6.38 -9.73 0.53
CA VAL A 44 6.00 -9.68 -0.90
C VAL A 44 7.25 -9.66 -1.79
N MET A 45 8.22 -8.79 -1.48
CA MET A 45 9.45 -8.67 -2.26
C MET A 45 10.25 -9.99 -2.23
N LEU A 46 10.41 -10.60 -1.07
CA LEU A 46 11.10 -11.89 -0.93
C LEU A 46 10.40 -13.03 -1.67
N THR A 47 9.07 -13.10 -1.59
CA THR A 47 8.28 -14.15 -2.26
C THR A 47 8.26 -13.98 -3.78
N SER A 48 8.27 -12.74 -4.28
CA SER A 48 8.34 -12.45 -5.71
C SER A 48 9.64 -12.93 -6.37
N LEU A 49 10.76 -12.94 -5.62
CA LEU A 49 12.05 -13.45 -6.09
C LEU A 49 12.06 -14.98 -6.30
N ILE A 50 11.14 -15.71 -5.67
CA ILE A 50 11.01 -17.18 -5.76
C ILE A 50 9.72 -17.56 -6.52
N SER A 51 9.22 -16.65 -7.36
CA SER A 51 7.94 -16.74 -8.08
C SER A 51 7.79 -17.93 -9.04
N HIS A 52 8.86 -18.68 -9.32
CA HIS A 52 8.79 -19.93 -10.08
C HIS A 52 8.06 -21.06 -9.33
N ASN A 53 7.78 -20.90 -8.03
CA ASN A 53 6.99 -21.83 -7.25
C ASN A 53 5.53 -21.35 -7.15
N SER A 54 4.58 -22.19 -7.55
CA SER A 54 3.14 -21.87 -7.52
C SER A 54 2.63 -21.54 -6.11
N ILE A 55 3.23 -22.13 -5.07
CA ILE A 55 2.92 -21.83 -3.67
C ILE A 55 3.41 -20.43 -3.30
N ALA A 56 4.62 -20.05 -3.74
CA ALA A 56 5.17 -18.72 -3.48
C ALA A 56 4.37 -17.63 -4.19
N TYR A 57 3.87 -17.91 -5.39
CA TYR A 57 2.98 -17.02 -6.12
C TYR A 57 1.66 -16.77 -5.36
N GLY A 58 0.98 -17.82 -4.90
CA GLY A 58 -0.24 -17.68 -4.11
C GLY A 58 -0.03 -16.93 -2.80
N LEU A 59 1.10 -17.17 -2.13
CA LEU A 59 1.45 -16.48 -0.88
C LEU A 59 1.75 -14.99 -1.11
N SER A 60 2.40 -14.65 -2.23
CA SER A 60 2.65 -13.27 -2.64
C SER A 60 1.35 -12.48 -2.83
N GLN A 61 0.35 -13.06 -3.51
CA GLN A 61 -0.97 -12.43 -3.69
C GLN A 61 -1.69 -12.14 -2.37
N ILE A 62 -1.64 -13.07 -1.42
CA ILE A 62 -2.25 -12.88 -0.09
C ILE A 62 -1.57 -11.74 0.66
N LEU A 63 -0.24 -11.66 0.59
CA LEU A 63 0.53 -10.60 1.23
C LEU A 63 0.29 -9.23 0.58
N GLU A 64 0.09 -9.17 -0.75
CA GLU A 64 -0.31 -7.93 -1.45
C GLU A 64 -1.67 -7.42 -0.97
N ILE A 65 -2.67 -8.30 -0.84
CA ILE A 65 -3.98 -7.95 -0.30
C ILE A 65 -3.85 -7.44 1.14
N LEU A 66 -3.03 -8.11 1.95
CA LEU A 66 -2.76 -7.68 3.33
C LEU A 66 -2.15 -6.28 3.37
N CYS A 67 -1.22 -5.96 2.46
CA CYS A 67 -0.63 -4.62 2.36
C CYS A 67 -1.70 -3.55 2.07
N ILE A 68 -2.61 -3.81 1.12
CA ILE A 68 -3.70 -2.88 0.80
C ILE A 68 -4.60 -2.66 2.01
N ILE A 69 -4.97 -3.73 2.72
CA ILE A 69 -5.79 -3.65 3.94
C ILE A 69 -5.09 -2.83 5.02
N CYS A 70 -3.78 -3.05 5.24
CA CYS A 70 -3.01 -2.28 6.22
C CYS A 70 -2.95 -0.79 5.87
N ILE A 71 -2.78 -0.42 4.60
CA ILE A 71 -2.79 0.99 4.18
C ILE A 71 -4.16 1.64 4.43
N LEU A 72 -5.27 0.94 4.13
CA LEU A 72 -6.62 1.44 4.37
C LEU A 72 -6.92 1.60 5.87
N LEU A 73 -6.52 0.63 6.69
CA LEU A 73 -6.62 0.70 8.15
C LEU A 73 -5.77 1.85 8.72
N LEU A 74 -4.54 2.00 8.22
CA LEU A 74 -3.64 3.08 8.61
C LEU A 74 -4.29 4.44 8.31
N PHE A 75 -4.83 4.62 7.11
CA PHE A 75 -5.55 5.83 6.73
C PHE A 75 -6.74 6.12 7.67
N TYR A 76 -7.56 5.12 7.96
CA TYR A 76 -8.72 5.27 8.83
C TYR A 76 -8.31 5.71 10.26
N ILE A 77 -7.31 5.06 10.84
CA ILE A 77 -6.83 5.39 12.19
C ILE A 77 -6.22 6.80 12.22
N LEU A 78 -5.42 7.16 11.21
CA LEU A 78 -4.78 8.47 11.13
C LEU A 78 -5.81 9.60 10.97
N LYS A 79 -6.83 9.38 10.16
CA LYS A 79 -7.93 10.33 9.99
C LYS A 79 -8.75 10.49 11.27
N LYS A 80 -9.03 9.39 11.98
CA LYS A 80 -9.75 9.43 13.26
C LYS A 80 -8.98 10.15 14.37
N THR A 81 -7.65 10.04 14.37
CA THR A 81 -6.78 10.64 15.38
C THR A 81 -6.32 12.07 15.03
N ASN A 82 -6.79 12.65 13.92
CA ASN A 82 -6.35 13.96 13.41
C ASN A 82 -4.81 14.10 13.32
N SER A 83 -4.13 12.97 13.13
CA SER A 83 -2.67 12.88 13.12
C SER A 83 -2.08 12.98 11.70
N LEU A 84 -2.95 13.16 10.70
CA LEU A 84 -2.62 13.19 9.29
C LEU A 84 -2.42 14.64 8.82
N SER A 85 -1.28 14.94 8.19
CA SER A 85 -1.10 16.22 7.49
C SER A 85 -1.99 16.29 6.24
N ASN A 86 -2.35 17.50 5.79
CA ASN A 86 -3.08 17.66 4.53
C ASN A 86 -2.34 17.05 3.34
N ARG A 87 -0.99 17.09 3.35
CA ARG A 87 -0.15 16.48 2.31
C ARG A 87 -0.28 14.95 2.34
N ALA A 88 -0.10 14.33 3.51
CA ALA A 88 -0.26 12.89 3.66
C ALA A 88 -1.66 12.43 3.26
N ASN A 89 -2.70 13.19 3.62
CA ASN A 89 -4.09 12.90 3.23
C ASN A 89 -4.27 12.82 1.71
N VAL A 90 -3.73 13.79 0.98
CA VAL A 90 -3.76 13.79 -0.49
C VAL A 90 -3.00 12.58 -1.05
N VAL A 91 -1.84 12.23 -0.50
CA VAL A 91 -1.07 11.05 -0.94
C VAL A 91 -1.85 9.75 -0.74
N PHE A 92 -2.50 9.57 0.41
CA PHE A 92 -3.34 8.39 0.65
C PHE A 92 -4.50 8.30 -0.36
N ILE A 93 -5.15 9.42 -0.67
CA ILE A 93 -6.22 9.47 -1.67
C ILE A 93 -5.68 9.12 -3.06
N ILE A 94 -4.55 9.70 -3.47
CA ILE A 94 -3.90 9.40 -4.75
C ILE A 94 -3.56 7.90 -4.84
N PHE A 95 -3.00 7.32 -3.77
CA PHE A 95 -2.70 5.89 -3.72
C PHE A 95 -3.96 5.05 -3.94
N VAL A 96 -5.05 5.32 -3.21
CA VAL A 96 -6.30 4.56 -3.33
C VAL A 96 -6.90 4.70 -4.73
N VAL A 97 -6.99 5.91 -5.27
CA VAL A 97 -7.55 6.15 -6.62
C VAL A 97 -6.73 5.44 -7.68
N THR A 98 -5.41 5.58 -7.65
CA THR A 98 -4.53 4.92 -8.64
C THR A 98 -4.57 3.40 -8.50
N GLN A 99 -4.67 2.86 -7.28
CA GLN A 99 -4.78 1.41 -7.08
C GLN A 99 -6.10 0.85 -7.61
N VAL A 100 -7.21 1.57 -7.42
CA VAL A 100 -8.50 1.20 -8.00
C VAL A 100 -8.44 1.19 -9.52
N ILE A 101 -7.82 2.21 -10.14
CA ILE A 101 -7.65 2.26 -11.60
C ILE A 101 -6.82 1.06 -12.09
N ILE A 102 -5.74 0.69 -11.39
CA ILE A 102 -4.91 -0.47 -11.74
C ILE A 102 -5.72 -1.77 -11.69
N ILE A 103 -6.49 -1.99 -10.61
CA ILE A 103 -7.33 -3.18 -10.45
C ILE A 103 -8.40 -3.25 -11.55
N ILE A 104 -9.09 -2.14 -11.83
CA ILE A 104 -10.09 -2.07 -12.90
C ILE A 104 -9.43 -2.40 -14.25
N ASN A 105 -8.28 -1.81 -14.56
CA ASN A 105 -7.57 -2.09 -15.81
C ASN A 105 -7.17 -3.57 -15.93
N GLN A 106 -6.74 -4.21 -14.83
CA GLN A 106 -6.43 -5.65 -14.85
C GLN A 106 -7.67 -6.54 -15.06
N LEU A 107 -8.84 -6.11 -14.58
CA LEU A 107 -10.10 -6.84 -14.74
C LEU A 107 -10.70 -6.70 -16.15
N PHE A 108 -10.59 -5.53 -16.77
CA PHE A 108 -11.20 -5.23 -18.07
C PHE A 108 -10.29 -5.48 -19.29
N ILE A 109 -8.97 -5.56 -19.11
CA ILE A 109 -8.00 -5.83 -20.19
C ILE A 109 -7.67 -7.34 -20.27
N ARG A 110 -8.49 -8.19 -19.65
CA ARG A 110 -8.36 -9.65 -19.73
C ARG A 110 -9.05 -10.20 -20.97
#